data_AF-A0A1A8SDS5-F1
#
_entry.id   AF-A0A1A8SDS5-F1
#
_cell.length_a   1.000
_cell.length_b   1.000
_cell.length_c   1.000
_cell.angle_alpha   90.00
_cell.angle_beta   90.00
_cell.angle_gamma   90.00
#
_symmetry.space_group_name_H-M   'P 1'
#
loop_
_entity.id
_entity.type
_entity.pdbx_description
1 polymer ?
#
loop_
_entity_poly.entity_id
_entity_poly.type
_entity_poly.pdbx_seq_one_letter_code
_entity_poly.pdbx_strand_id
1 'polypeptide(L)'
;PPDFNFNFSTRSSKRGGGTAFISSSILSAKPVLFDHFTTFEYTAAVFSSPQILCVTVYRPPKQSAIFIQEFSEFLSILHNCFERIVLA
;
A
#
# COMPACT_ATOMS: atom_id res chain seq x y z
N PRO A 1 12.63 -14.83 -4.81
CA PRO A 1 14.01 -15.21 -5.23
C PRO A 1 15.03 -14.47 -4.35
N PRO A 2 16.29 -14.91 -4.30
CA PRO A 2 17.30 -14.36 -3.38
C PRO A 2 17.54 -12.84 -3.54
N ASP A 3 17.32 -12.29 -4.75
CA ASP A 3 17.57 -10.88 -5.05
C ASP A 3 16.36 -9.96 -4.89
N PHE A 4 15.35 -10.40 -4.12
CA PHE A 4 14.11 -9.66 -3.94
C PHE A 4 13.64 -9.62 -2.49
N ASN A 5 13.20 -8.43 -2.08
CA ASN A 5 12.43 -8.18 -0.88
C ASN A 5 10.93 -8.30 -1.19
N PHE A 6 10.19 -8.92 -0.27
CA PHE A 6 8.75 -9.11 -0.36
C PHE A 6 8.05 -8.39 0.78
N ASN A 7 7.12 -7.52 0.43
CA ASN A 7 6.22 -6.89 1.40
C ASN A 7 4.80 -7.22 0.97
N PHE A 8 4.04 -7.82 1.87
CA PHE A 8 2.70 -8.26 1.56
C PHE A 8 1.80 -8.22 2.80
N SER A 9 0.52 -8.05 2.53
CA SER A 9 -0.56 -8.20 3.50
C SER A 9 -1.55 -9.23 2.96
N THR A 10 -1.93 -10.18 3.81
CA THR A 10 -2.89 -11.23 3.46
C THR A 10 -4.09 -11.18 4.38
N ARG A 11 -5.28 -11.46 3.84
CA ARG A 11 -6.48 -11.67 4.66
C ARG A 11 -6.33 -12.93 5.50
N SER A 12 -6.94 -12.95 6.67
CA SER A 12 -7.04 -14.14 7.52
C SER A 12 -7.64 -15.34 6.78
N SER A 13 -8.62 -15.10 5.90
CA SER A 13 -9.25 -16.11 5.05
C SER A 13 -8.40 -16.59 3.87
N LYS A 14 -7.29 -15.90 3.56
CA LYS A 14 -6.41 -16.13 2.40
C LYS A 14 -7.14 -16.16 1.04
N ARG A 15 -8.31 -15.52 0.92
CA ARG A 15 -9.13 -15.51 -0.31
C ARG A 15 -9.70 -14.12 -0.61
N GLY A 16 -9.78 -13.80 -1.91
CA GLY A 16 -10.53 -12.65 -2.44
C GLY A 16 -9.90 -11.28 -2.18
N GLY A 17 -8.62 -11.22 -1.82
CA GLY A 17 -7.86 -10.00 -1.56
C GLY A 17 -6.42 -10.31 -1.16
N GLY A 18 -5.77 -9.32 -0.58
CA GLY A 18 -4.34 -9.27 -0.31
C GLY A 18 -3.63 -8.32 -1.27
N THR A 19 -2.61 -7.64 -0.75
CA THR A 19 -1.74 -6.76 -1.52
C THR A 19 -0.30 -7.17 -1.31
N ALA A 20 0.53 -6.97 -2.32
CA ALA A 20 1.95 -7.22 -2.23
C ALA A 20 2.70 -6.36 -3.24
N PHE A 21 3.95 -6.05 -2.93
CA PHE A 21 4.90 -5.61 -3.92
C PHE A 21 6.23 -6.35 -3.74
N ILE A 22 6.92 -6.50 -4.86
CA ILE A 22 8.22 -7.14 -4.94
C ILE A 22 9.21 -6.06 -5.35
N SER A 23 10.32 -5.98 -4.62
CA SER A 23 11.38 -5.00 -4.89
C SER A 23 12.73 -5.68 -4.89
N SER A 24 13.71 -5.13 -5.60
CA SER A 24 15.07 -5.67 -5.57
C SER A 24 15.63 -5.63 -4.13
N SER A 25 16.38 -6.65 -3.73
CA SER A 25 16.98 -6.76 -2.39
C SER A 25 17.92 -5.61 -2.05
N ILE A 26 18.52 -4.97 -3.08
CA ILE A 26 19.39 -3.80 -2.93
C ILE A 26 18.64 -2.53 -2.53
N LEU A 27 17.33 -2.49 -2.74
CA LEU A 27 16.48 -1.37 -2.35
C LEU A 27 16.01 -1.59 -0.92
N SER A 28 16.44 -0.69 -0.02
CA SER A 28 15.94 -0.69 1.35
C SER A 28 14.53 -0.10 1.38
N ALA A 29 13.56 -0.94 1.75
CA ALA A 29 12.16 -0.59 1.92
C ALA A 29 11.77 -0.75 3.38
N LYS A 30 11.25 0.30 4.01
CA LYS A 30 10.69 0.25 5.36
C LYS A 30 9.17 0.19 5.27
N PRO A 31 8.51 -0.87 5.73
CA PRO A 31 7.05 -0.93 5.80
C PRO A 31 6.49 0.24 6.61
N VAL A 32 5.38 0.80 6.15
CA VAL A 32 4.64 1.85 6.86
C VAL A 32 3.17 1.47 6.91
N LEU A 33 2.55 1.78 8.04
CA LEU A 33 1.12 1.60 8.27
C LEU A 33 0.48 2.97 8.45
N PHE A 34 -0.67 3.14 7.83
CA PHE A 34 -1.58 4.27 8.01
C PHE A 34 -2.84 3.76 8.74
N ASP A 35 -3.90 4.56 8.70
CA ASP A 35 -5.19 4.16 9.25
C ASP A 35 -5.80 2.92 8.58
N HIS A 36 -6.83 2.41 9.24
CA HIS A 36 -7.63 1.31 8.74
C HIS A 36 -8.76 1.82 7.85
N PHE A 37 -8.84 1.29 6.63
CA PHE A 37 -9.91 1.57 5.67
C PHE A 37 -10.70 0.30 5.40
N THR A 38 -12.01 0.42 5.29
CA THR A 38 -12.91 -0.74 5.16
C THR A 38 -13.20 -1.11 3.71
N THR A 39 -12.98 -0.19 2.78
CA THR A 39 -13.36 -0.34 1.37
C THR A 39 -12.22 -0.76 0.44
N PHE A 40 -10.98 -0.79 0.93
CA PHE A 40 -9.83 -1.25 0.19
C PHE A 40 -8.78 -1.83 1.13
N GLU A 41 -7.86 -2.59 0.56
CA GLU A 41 -6.66 -3.09 1.21
C GLU A 41 -5.46 -2.37 0.64
N TYR A 42 -4.42 -2.16 1.44
CA TYR A 42 -3.17 -1.61 0.94
C TYR A 42 -1.95 -2.26 1.61
N THR A 43 -0.81 -2.17 0.91
CA THR A 43 0.51 -2.40 1.47
C THR A 43 1.37 -1.21 1.09
N ALA A 44 2.08 -0.62 2.05
CA ALA A 44 2.90 0.56 1.84
C ALA A 44 4.31 0.37 2.40
N ALA A 45 5.30 0.93 1.70
CA ALA A 45 6.65 1.07 2.23
C ALA A 45 7.34 2.31 1.67
N VAL A 46 8.28 2.80 2.47
CA VAL A 46 9.13 3.93 2.10
C VAL A 46 10.48 3.40 1.67
N PHE A 47 10.87 3.73 0.45
CA PHE A 47 12.21 3.49 -0.09
C PHE A 47 13.12 4.65 0.30
N SER A 48 14.36 4.33 0.67
CA SER A 48 15.38 5.34 0.98
C SER A 48 16.21 5.68 -0.26
N SER A 49 16.40 6.97 -0.53
CA SER A 49 17.29 7.53 -1.57
C SER A 49 16.84 7.34 -3.03
N PRO A 50 16.01 8.25 -3.57
CA PRO A 50 15.29 9.30 -2.84
C PRO A 50 14.17 8.72 -1.97
N GLN A 51 13.72 9.49 -0.98
CA GLN A 51 12.57 9.07 -0.17
C GLN A 51 11.32 9.02 -1.07
N ILE A 52 10.79 7.82 -1.29
CA ILE A 52 9.58 7.59 -2.08
C ILE A 52 8.66 6.67 -1.28
N LEU A 53 7.42 7.07 -1.11
CA LEU A 53 6.37 6.19 -0.62
C LEU A 53 5.80 5.39 -1.80
N CYS A 54 5.90 4.07 -1.74
CA CYS A 54 5.19 3.18 -2.65
C CYS A 54 4.01 2.55 -1.92
N VAL A 55 2.84 2.62 -2.54
CA VAL A 55 1.60 2.05 -2.02
C VAL A 55 0.93 1.21 -3.10
N THR A 56 0.64 -0.04 -2.78
CA THR A 56 -0.22 -0.90 -3.61
C THR A 56 -1.61 -0.93 -3.00
N VAL A 57 -2.64 -0.57 -3.77
CA VAL A 57 -4.03 -0.52 -3.31
C VAL A 57 -4.90 -1.52 -4.07
N TYR A 58 -5.59 -2.39 -3.33
CA TYR A 58 -6.58 -3.29 -3.88
C TYR A 58 -7.98 -2.93 -3.37
N ARG A 59 -8.86 -2.51 -4.28
CA ARG A 59 -10.29 -2.35 -4.00
C ARG A 59 -11.02 -3.66 -4.30
N PRO A 60 -11.66 -4.32 -3.31
CA PRO A 60 -12.48 -5.48 -3.56
C PRO A 60 -13.62 -5.17 -4.55
N PRO A 61 -14.06 -6.14 -5.38
CA PRO A 61 -15.04 -5.89 -6.45
C PRO A 61 -16.45 -5.53 -5.95
N LYS A 62 -16.73 -5.71 -4.65
CA LYS A 62 -18.03 -5.33 -4.08
C LYS A 62 -18.17 -3.80 -4.10
N GLN A 63 -19.28 -3.31 -4.64
CA GLN A 63 -19.59 -1.88 -4.59
C GLN A 63 -19.66 -1.40 -3.13
N SER A 64 -19.05 -0.24 -2.89
CA SER A 64 -19.14 0.49 -1.64
C SER A 64 -19.39 1.96 -1.97
N ALA A 65 -20.43 2.55 -1.37
CA ALA A 65 -20.79 3.95 -1.56
C ALA A 65 -19.77 4.90 -0.93
N ILE A 66 -19.04 4.45 0.10
CA ILE A 66 -18.08 5.27 0.86
C ILE A 66 -16.63 5.15 0.34
N PHE A 67 -16.38 4.36 -0.71
CA PHE A 67 -15.02 4.12 -1.23
C PHE A 67 -14.30 5.42 -1.59
N ILE A 68 -14.96 6.32 -2.32
CA ILE A 68 -14.32 7.57 -2.76
C ILE A 68 -13.98 8.47 -1.56
N GLN A 69 -14.82 8.47 -0.53
CA GLN A 69 -14.56 9.23 0.69
C GLN A 69 -13.34 8.67 1.42
N GLU A 70 -13.34 7.38 1.76
CA GLU A 70 -12.22 6.71 2.45
C GLU A 70 -10.92 6.83 1.64
N PHE A 71 -10.99 6.67 0.32
CA PHE A 71 -9.82 6.80 -0.55
C PHE A 71 -9.30 8.24 -0.60
N SER A 72 -10.18 9.24 -0.55
CA SER A 72 -9.77 10.65 -0.50
C SER A 72 -9.11 11.01 0.83
N GLU A 73 -9.63 10.50 1.95
CA GLU A 73 -9.02 10.63 3.28
C GLU A 73 -7.63 10.00 3.29
N PHE A 74 -7.50 8.79 2.73
CA PHE A 74 -6.21 8.11 2.56
C PHE A 74 -5.21 8.93 1.74
N LEU A 75 -5.60 9.40 0.55
CA LEU A 75 -4.74 10.23 -0.30
C LEU A 75 -4.30 11.52 0.40
N SER A 76 -5.19 12.12 1.20
CA SER A 76 -4.88 13.32 1.99
C SER A 76 -3.81 13.03 3.04
N ILE A 77 -3.87 11.88 3.71
CA ILE A 77 -2.81 11.45 4.65
C ILE A 77 -1.49 11.27 3.90
N LEU A 78 -1.49 10.55 2.77
CA LEU A 78 -0.27 10.27 2.01
C LEU A 78 0.41 11.57 1.58
N HIS A 79 -0.35 12.50 1.00
CA HIS A 79 0.14 13.78 0.49
C HIS A 79 0.68 14.70 1.59
N ASN A 80 0.12 14.64 2.80
CA ASN A 80 0.63 15.42 3.93
C ASN A 80 1.95 14.87 4.50
N CYS A 81 2.22 13.57 4.33
CA CYS A 81 3.39 12.93 4.91
C CYS A 81 4.57 12.78 3.92
N PHE A 82 4.31 12.75 2.60
CA PHE A 82 5.32 12.41 1.61
C PHE A 82 5.20 13.28 0.35
N GLU A 83 6.33 13.78 -0.13
CA GLU A 83 6.39 14.56 -1.38
C GLU A 83 6.32 13.68 -2.64
N ARG A 84 6.82 12.43 -2.55
CA ARG A 84 6.92 11.51 -3.69
C ARG A 84 6.17 10.23 -3.38
N ILE A 85 5.10 10.02 -4.12
CA ILE A 85 4.17 8.91 -3.90
C ILE A 85 4.00 8.16 -5.23
N VAL A 86 4.13 6.84 -5.19
CA VAL A 86 3.74 5.93 -6.26
C VAL A 86 2.57 5.11 -5.76
N LEU A 87 1.44 5.24 -6.46
CA LEU A 87 0.22 4.45 -6.23
C LEU A 87 0.07 3.46 -7.39
N ALA A 88 -0.08 2.17 -7.04
CA ALA A 88 -0.25 1.06 -7.98
C ALA A 88 -1.45 0.19 -7.62
#